data_AF-B0ZBP2-F1
#
_entry.id   AF-B0ZBP2-F1
#
_cell.length_a   1.000
_cell.length_b   1.000
_cell.length_c   1.000
_cell.angle_alpha   90.00
_cell.angle_beta   90.00
_cell.angle_gamma   90.00
#
_symmetry.space_group_name_H-M   'P 1'
#
loop_
_entity.id
_entity.type
_entity.pdbx_description
1 polymer ?
#
loop_
_entity_poly.entity_id
_entity_poly.type
_entity_poly.pdbx_seq_one_letter_code
_entity_poly.pdbx_strand_id
1 'polypeptide(L)'
;MFALKTSVFLLCLSFIYGEKSPFELINEGLTPSQRIVGGQIVQNRAHFAYQVSLRTTRNQPFCGASIIDTRSLLTAAHCVTNDRGAVVRANTIQAVVGDLNTFTPTNTTVVRQIRYIFVHEQYNADTLANDIAVLRIDNLKFNVNVNPVQPARFIPPENTSCIVSGWGTIFSGGPPSVALRYVFVPLVSQHRCNIAYSNQIRLGMVCAGYYGRDACQGDSGGPLVCPNGQLGVVSWGTGCGDPAFPGVYADVSFYFPWIQRQLERSSSSKTMLINKYTIISSIILYILVTIKLS
;
A
#
# COMPACT_ATOMS: atom_id res chain seq x y z
N MET A 1 35.95 -14.53 -60.60
CA MET A 1 34.51 -14.57 -60.93
C MET A 1 33.79 -15.09 -59.70
N PHE A 2 33.07 -14.22 -58.99
CA PHE A 2 32.49 -14.45 -57.66
C PHE A 2 31.32 -15.45 -57.71
N ALA A 3 31.30 -16.42 -56.82
CA ALA A 3 30.14 -17.25 -56.51
C ALA A 3 29.49 -16.73 -55.22
N LEU A 4 28.23 -16.29 -55.33
CA LEU A 4 27.39 -15.80 -54.24
C LEU A 4 27.12 -16.90 -53.21
N LYS A 5 27.49 -16.67 -51.94
CA LYS A 5 26.91 -17.41 -50.79
C LYS A 5 25.79 -16.55 -50.22
N THR A 6 24.55 -16.97 -50.42
CA THR A 6 23.38 -16.41 -49.74
C THR A 6 23.30 -16.98 -48.32
N SER A 7 23.63 -16.17 -47.31
CA SER A 7 23.31 -16.48 -45.91
C SER A 7 21.88 -16.06 -45.62
N VAL A 8 21.02 -17.05 -45.33
CA VAL A 8 19.68 -16.85 -44.81
C VAL A 8 19.81 -16.42 -43.34
N PHE A 9 19.49 -15.15 -43.05
CA PHE A 9 19.28 -14.68 -41.68
C PHE A 9 17.85 -15.04 -41.26
N LEU A 10 17.68 -16.06 -40.41
CA LEU A 10 16.44 -16.25 -39.67
C LEU A 10 16.32 -15.13 -38.63
N LEU A 11 15.46 -14.15 -38.89
CA LEU A 11 14.96 -13.24 -37.86
C LEU A 11 13.97 -14.01 -36.98
N CYS A 12 14.45 -14.51 -35.84
CA CYS A 12 13.58 -14.90 -34.73
C CYS A 12 12.86 -13.64 -34.21
N LEU A 13 11.65 -13.39 -34.71
CA LEU A 13 10.69 -12.51 -34.05
C LEU A 13 10.23 -13.19 -32.76
N SER A 14 10.98 -13.01 -31.68
CA SER A 14 10.46 -13.26 -30.34
C SER A 14 9.34 -12.24 -30.09
N PHE A 15 8.09 -12.67 -30.25
CA PHE A 15 6.95 -11.98 -29.68
C PHE A 15 7.18 -11.89 -28.16
N ILE A 16 7.62 -10.74 -27.69
CA ILE A 16 7.56 -10.39 -26.28
C ILE A 16 6.08 -10.18 -25.98
N TYR A 17 5.37 -11.25 -25.63
CA TYR A 17 4.12 -11.11 -24.90
C TYR A 17 4.49 -10.56 -23.53
N GLY A 18 4.45 -9.24 -23.37
CA GLY A 18 4.49 -8.62 -22.06
C GLY A 18 3.29 -9.13 -21.27
N GLU A 19 3.51 -9.78 -20.14
CA GLU A 19 2.43 -10.10 -19.21
C GLU A 19 1.75 -8.79 -18.81
N LYS A 20 0.45 -8.68 -19.10
CA LYS A 20 -0.35 -7.50 -18.73
C LYS A 20 -0.30 -7.32 -17.23
N SER A 21 -0.19 -6.07 -16.80
CA SER A 21 -0.23 -5.77 -15.36
C SER A 21 -1.60 -6.17 -14.79
N PRO A 22 -1.69 -6.50 -13.49
CA PRO A 22 -2.98 -6.74 -12.84
C PRO A 22 -3.97 -5.58 -13.06
N PHE A 23 -3.47 -4.35 -13.15
CA PHE A 23 -4.28 -3.17 -13.45
C PHE A 23 -4.94 -3.25 -14.83
N GLU A 24 -4.19 -3.61 -15.87
CA GLU A 24 -4.70 -3.76 -17.24
C GLU A 24 -5.72 -4.90 -17.33
N LEU A 25 -5.47 -6.03 -16.66
CA LEU A 25 -6.39 -7.16 -16.62
C LEU A 25 -7.73 -6.81 -15.96
N ILE A 26 -7.72 -6.00 -14.90
CA ILE A 26 -8.97 -5.53 -14.28
C ILE A 26 -9.71 -4.57 -15.23
N ASN A 27 -8.99 -3.68 -15.92
CA ASN A 27 -9.59 -2.65 -16.76
C ASN A 27 -10.21 -3.20 -18.05
N GLU A 28 -9.63 -4.24 -18.65
CA GLU A 28 -10.16 -4.88 -19.87
C GLU A 28 -11.48 -5.64 -19.65
N GLY A 29 -11.79 -6.02 -18.41
CA GLY A 29 -13.01 -6.76 -18.07
C GLY A 29 -14.27 -5.93 -17.90
N LEU A 30 -14.23 -4.61 -18.14
CA LEU A 30 -15.28 -3.68 -17.68
C LEU A 30 -15.97 -2.95 -18.83
N THR A 31 -17.30 -2.95 -18.80
CA THR A 31 -18.12 -2.11 -19.67
C THR A 31 -18.39 -0.75 -19.00
N PRO A 32 -18.52 0.35 -19.78
CA PRO A 32 -18.68 1.71 -19.23
C PRO A 32 -19.88 1.95 -18.29
N SER A 33 -20.81 0.99 -18.18
CA SER A 33 -22.08 1.15 -17.44
C SER A 33 -22.03 0.80 -15.95
N GLN A 34 -20.92 0.28 -15.41
CA GLN A 34 -20.84 -0.16 -14.00
C GLN A 34 -20.64 1.01 -13.00
N ARG A 35 -21.34 2.15 -13.22
CA ARG A 35 -21.28 3.40 -12.44
C ARG A 35 -22.09 3.34 -11.13
N ILE A 36 -21.82 2.41 -10.21
CA ILE A 36 -22.65 2.31 -8.98
C ILE A 36 -21.82 2.46 -7.69
N VAL A 37 -22.36 3.30 -6.80
CA VAL A 37 -21.99 3.49 -5.40
C VAL A 37 -21.92 2.13 -4.70
N GLY A 38 -20.80 1.85 -4.05
CA GLY A 38 -20.52 0.56 -3.41
C GLY A 38 -19.53 -0.31 -4.17
N GLY A 39 -19.01 0.08 -5.34
CA GLY A 39 -17.93 -0.64 -6.03
C GLY A 39 -18.30 -2.07 -6.48
N GLN A 40 -17.32 -2.82 -6.97
CA GLN A 40 -17.48 -4.22 -7.42
C GLN A 40 -16.86 -5.19 -6.43
N ILE A 41 -17.45 -6.38 -6.29
CA ILE A 41 -16.84 -7.46 -5.50
C ILE A 41 -15.62 -7.98 -6.26
N VAL A 42 -14.49 -8.06 -5.56
CA VAL A 42 -13.28 -8.70 -6.08
C VAL A 42 -13.53 -10.19 -6.21
N GLN A 43 -13.50 -10.69 -7.45
CA GLN A 43 -13.66 -12.12 -7.76
C GLN A 43 -12.34 -12.88 -7.67
N ASN A 44 -11.23 -12.23 -8.04
CA ASN A 44 -9.91 -12.82 -8.05
C ASN A 44 -8.98 -12.09 -7.08
N ARG A 45 -8.59 -12.77 -5.99
CA ARG A 45 -7.70 -12.23 -4.96
C ARG A 45 -6.33 -11.82 -5.53
N ALA A 46 -5.88 -12.46 -6.61
CA ALA A 46 -4.58 -12.21 -7.22
C ALA A 46 -4.40 -10.76 -7.69
N HIS A 47 -5.47 -10.15 -8.18
CA HIS A 47 -5.46 -8.78 -8.69
C HIS A 47 -5.24 -7.73 -7.59
N PHE A 48 -5.49 -8.12 -6.33
CA PHE A 48 -5.43 -7.26 -5.16
C PHE A 48 -4.53 -7.88 -4.08
N ALA A 49 -3.55 -8.70 -4.48
CA ALA A 49 -2.70 -9.49 -3.58
C ALA A 49 -1.98 -8.66 -2.50
N TYR A 50 -1.82 -7.35 -2.74
CA TYR A 50 -1.26 -6.37 -1.82
C TYR A 50 -2.19 -5.90 -0.72
N GLN A 51 -3.51 -6.08 -0.84
CA GLN A 51 -4.48 -5.57 0.13
C GLN A 51 -4.29 -6.24 1.49
N VAL A 52 -4.33 -5.43 2.55
CA VAL A 52 -4.25 -5.88 3.94
C VAL A 52 -5.43 -5.34 4.73
N SER A 53 -5.96 -6.16 5.64
CA SER A 53 -6.89 -5.74 6.68
C SER A 53 -6.12 -5.59 7.99
N LEU A 54 -6.07 -4.37 8.53
CA LEU A 54 -5.59 -4.11 9.88
C LEU A 54 -6.72 -4.35 10.88
N ARG A 55 -6.42 -5.19 11.87
CA ARG A 55 -7.40 -5.63 12.86
C ARG A 55 -6.84 -5.51 14.26
N THR A 56 -7.75 -5.33 15.22
CA THR A 56 -7.39 -5.55 16.63
C THR A 56 -7.05 -7.02 16.84
N THR A 57 -6.38 -7.35 17.94
CA THR A 57 -6.12 -8.74 18.34
C THR A 57 -7.39 -9.56 18.60
N ARG A 58 -8.55 -8.90 18.76
CA ARG A 58 -9.90 -9.51 18.81
C ARG A 58 -10.51 -9.74 17.42
N ASN A 59 -9.70 -9.66 16.37
CA ASN A 59 -10.09 -9.84 14.96
C ASN A 59 -11.12 -8.81 14.45
N GLN A 60 -11.20 -7.63 15.09
CA GLN A 60 -12.07 -6.55 14.63
C GLN A 60 -11.32 -5.68 13.61
N PRO A 61 -11.78 -5.60 12.34
CA PRO A 61 -11.19 -4.72 11.33
C PRO A 61 -11.45 -3.25 11.68
N PHE A 62 -10.45 -2.40 11.43
CA PHE A 62 -10.58 -0.95 11.65
C PHE A 62 -9.95 -0.09 10.55
N CYS A 63 -8.93 -0.59 9.85
CA CYS A 63 -8.30 0.08 8.73
C CYS A 63 -7.81 -0.92 7.67
N GLY A 64 -7.51 -0.42 6.48
CA GLY A 64 -6.72 -1.07 5.46
C GLY A 64 -5.22 -0.79 5.58
N ALA A 65 -4.44 -1.57 4.82
CA ALA A 65 -3.04 -1.31 4.53
C ALA A 65 -2.68 -1.99 3.20
N SER A 66 -1.44 -1.84 2.79
CA SER A 66 -0.90 -2.42 1.55
C SER A 66 0.47 -3.05 1.79
N ILE A 67 0.74 -4.19 1.18
CA ILE A 67 2.05 -4.85 1.24
C ILE A 67 3.00 -4.10 0.30
N ILE A 68 4.13 -3.62 0.80
CA ILE A 68 5.15 -2.92 0.00
C ILE A 68 6.50 -3.65 -0.07
N ASP A 69 6.78 -4.55 0.87
CA ASP A 69 7.86 -5.53 0.78
C ASP A 69 7.51 -6.80 1.60
N THR A 70 8.45 -7.74 1.75
CA THR A 70 8.24 -9.01 2.48
C THR A 70 7.95 -8.84 3.98
N ARG A 71 8.20 -7.68 4.56
CA ARG A 71 8.13 -7.37 6.00
C ARG A 71 7.54 -5.99 6.30
N SER A 72 7.06 -5.25 5.30
CA SER A 72 6.55 -3.88 5.45
C SER A 72 5.19 -3.72 4.83
N LEU A 73 4.37 -2.98 5.55
CA LEU A 73 3.07 -2.51 5.12
C LEU A 73 3.06 -0.98 5.09
N LEU A 74 2.28 -0.41 4.17
CA LEU A 74 1.98 1.01 4.10
C LEU A 74 0.52 1.26 4.47
N THR A 75 0.28 2.23 5.35
CA THR A 75 -1.05 2.62 5.85
C THR A 75 -1.06 4.10 6.24
N ALA A 76 -2.19 4.60 6.73
CA ALA A 76 -2.35 5.95 7.23
C ALA A 76 -1.82 6.06 8.67
N ALA A 77 -1.32 7.23 9.05
CA ALA A 77 -0.89 7.48 10.43
C ALA A 77 -2.06 7.44 11.41
N HIS A 78 -3.22 7.99 11.04
CA HIS A 78 -4.41 8.02 11.89
C HIS A 78 -4.92 6.62 12.27
N CYS A 79 -4.60 5.60 11.46
CA CYS A 79 -4.94 4.20 11.76
C CYS A 79 -4.13 3.63 12.93
N VAL A 80 -2.98 4.22 13.25
CA VAL A 80 -2.02 3.69 14.23
C VAL A 80 -1.62 4.72 15.29
N THR A 81 -2.39 5.80 15.40
CA THR A 81 -2.29 6.81 16.45
C THR A 81 -3.63 6.97 17.16
N ASN A 82 -3.61 7.51 18.37
CA ASN A 82 -4.82 8.03 19.01
C ASN A 82 -5.15 9.44 18.51
N ASP A 83 -6.24 10.01 19.02
CA ASP A 83 -6.73 11.36 18.66
C ASP A 83 -5.74 12.49 18.95
N ARG A 84 -4.67 12.23 19.72
CA ARG A 84 -3.59 13.19 20.01
C ARG A 84 -2.35 12.95 19.16
N GLY A 85 -2.41 12.07 18.16
CA GLY A 85 -1.28 11.70 17.32
C GLY A 85 -0.25 10.78 17.99
N ALA A 86 -0.53 10.25 19.19
CA ALA A 86 0.41 9.35 19.86
C ALA A 86 0.27 7.92 19.31
N VAL A 87 1.40 7.31 18.96
CA VAL A 87 1.48 5.95 18.38
C VAL A 87 0.91 4.91 19.34
N VAL A 88 0.00 4.07 18.84
CA VAL A 88 -0.58 2.96 19.63
C VAL A 88 0.42 1.82 19.79
N ARG A 89 0.14 0.89 20.71
CA ARG A 89 1.04 -0.26 20.94
C ARG A 89 0.98 -1.23 19.76
N ALA A 90 2.13 -1.61 19.20
CA ALA A 90 2.17 -2.53 18.06
C ALA A 90 1.47 -3.88 18.33
N ASN A 91 1.57 -4.40 19.55
CA ASN A 91 0.96 -5.67 19.95
C ASN A 91 -0.59 -5.63 20.08
N THR A 92 -1.24 -4.48 19.89
CA THR A 92 -2.71 -4.40 19.85
C THR A 92 -3.27 -4.50 18.43
N ILE A 93 -2.39 -4.55 17.42
CA ILE A 93 -2.75 -4.61 16.00
C ILE A 93 -2.17 -5.89 15.37
N GLN A 94 -2.93 -6.48 14.46
CA GLN A 94 -2.48 -7.53 13.56
C GLN A 94 -2.87 -7.20 12.12
N ALA A 95 -2.06 -7.68 11.18
CA ALA A 95 -2.31 -7.62 9.75
C ALA A 95 -2.86 -8.97 9.27
N VAL A 96 -3.96 -8.94 8.53
CA VAL A 96 -4.55 -10.12 7.88
C VAL A 96 -4.53 -9.93 6.37
N VAL A 97 -3.98 -10.90 5.65
CA VAL A 97 -3.81 -10.87 4.19
C VAL A 97 -4.27 -12.19 3.57
N GLY A 98 -4.51 -12.17 2.25
CA GLY A 98 -4.79 -13.37 1.47
C GLY A 98 -6.27 -13.76 1.38
N ASP A 99 -7.15 -13.09 2.12
CA ASP A 99 -8.59 -13.35 2.09
C ASP A 99 -9.35 -12.37 1.19
N LEU A 100 -10.48 -12.85 0.64
CA LEU A 100 -11.51 -12.00 0.03
C LEU A 100 -12.58 -11.56 1.04
N ASN A 101 -12.81 -12.35 2.09
CA ASN A 101 -13.85 -12.07 3.09
C ASN A 101 -13.24 -11.70 4.45
N THR A 102 -13.78 -10.68 5.10
CA THR A 102 -13.22 -10.15 6.35
C THR A 102 -13.31 -11.15 7.50
N PHE A 103 -14.42 -11.88 7.63
CA PHE A 103 -14.71 -12.70 8.81
C PHE A 103 -14.64 -14.21 8.58
N THR A 104 -14.35 -14.65 7.35
CA THR A 104 -14.31 -16.07 7.00
C THR A 104 -12.90 -16.43 6.57
N PRO A 105 -12.06 -16.92 7.51
CA PRO A 105 -10.74 -17.41 7.18
C PRO A 105 -10.83 -18.53 6.13
N THR A 106 -9.85 -18.56 5.25
CA THR A 106 -9.66 -19.58 4.22
C THR A 106 -8.29 -20.22 4.39
N ASN A 107 -7.95 -21.19 3.54
CA ASN A 107 -6.60 -21.74 3.48
C ASN A 107 -5.54 -20.72 3.01
N THR A 108 -5.96 -19.56 2.48
CA THR A 108 -5.06 -18.48 2.06
C THR A 108 -4.91 -17.38 3.11
N THR A 109 -5.63 -17.46 4.24
CA THR A 109 -5.50 -16.50 5.35
C THR A 109 -4.10 -16.53 5.93
N VAL A 110 -3.46 -15.37 5.96
CA VAL A 110 -2.17 -15.19 6.63
C VAL A 110 -2.29 -14.05 7.63
N VAL A 111 -2.08 -14.36 8.91
CA VAL A 111 -2.03 -13.37 10.00
C VAL A 111 -0.59 -13.04 10.34
N ARG A 112 -0.29 -11.75 10.52
CA ARG A 112 1.03 -11.25 10.92
C ARG A 112 0.92 -10.22 12.04
N GLN A 113 1.80 -10.36 13.03
CA GLN A 113 1.90 -9.40 14.12
C GLN A 113 2.65 -8.15 13.66
N ILE A 114 2.23 -6.98 14.15
CA ILE A 114 2.98 -5.74 13.96
C ILE A 114 4.14 -5.71 14.97
N ARG A 115 5.35 -5.50 14.48
CA ARG A 115 6.60 -5.42 15.27
C ARG A 115 6.97 -3.99 15.58
N TYR A 116 6.91 -3.12 14.60
CA TYR A 116 7.23 -1.70 14.74
C TYR A 116 6.28 -0.86 13.92
N ILE A 117 6.00 0.34 14.41
CA ILE A 117 5.17 1.34 13.77
C ILE A 117 6.03 2.58 13.56
N PHE A 118 6.18 3.01 12.31
CA PHE A 118 6.87 4.23 11.93
C PHE A 118 5.84 5.21 11.38
N VAL A 119 5.41 6.16 12.21
CA VAL A 119 4.56 7.28 11.81
C VAL A 119 5.45 8.40 11.27
N HIS A 120 5.00 9.11 10.22
CA HIS A 120 5.72 10.26 9.72
C HIS A 120 5.94 11.29 10.84
N GLU A 121 7.17 11.80 10.98
CA GLU A 121 7.60 12.59 12.14
C GLU A 121 6.86 13.93 12.26
N GLN A 122 6.21 14.37 11.18
CA GLN A 122 5.42 15.60 11.09
C GLN A 122 3.91 15.32 10.96
N TYR A 123 3.44 14.12 11.27
CA TYR A 123 2.01 13.82 11.30
C TYR A 123 1.29 14.75 12.27
N ASN A 124 0.17 15.33 11.82
CA ASN A 124 -0.66 16.22 12.62
C ASN A 124 -2.10 15.67 12.66
N ALA A 125 -2.55 15.27 13.84
CA ALA A 125 -3.86 14.63 14.03
C ALA A 125 -5.04 15.57 13.78
N ASP A 126 -4.89 16.88 13.98
CA ASP A 126 -5.96 17.86 13.79
C ASP A 126 -6.24 18.14 12.31
N THR A 127 -5.20 18.10 11.48
CA THR A 127 -5.26 18.48 10.05
C THR A 127 -5.09 17.31 9.10
N LEU A 128 -4.75 16.12 9.62
CA LEU A 128 -4.35 14.94 8.86
C LEU A 128 -3.22 15.21 7.85
N ALA A 129 -2.39 16.23 8.12
CA ALA A 129 -1.16 16.45 7.36
C ALA A 129 -0.17 15.32 7.63
N ASN A 130 0.57 14.88 6.60
CA ASN A 130 1.53 13.79 6.68
C ASN A 130 0.93 12.48 7.23
N ASP A 131 -0.31 12.17 6.84
CA ASP A 131 -1.05 10.99 7.29
C ASP A 131 -0.56 9.70 6.62
N ILE A 132 0.66 9.29 6.95
CA ILE A 132 1.32 8.12 6.39
C ILE A 132 2.15 7.39 7.46
N ALA A 133 2.09 6.06 7.44
CA ALA A 133 2.83 5.19 8.34
C ALA A 133 3.33 3.92 7.65
N VAL A 134 4.53 3.48 8.03
CA VAL A 134 5.10 2.18 7.64
C VAL A 134 5.05 1.24 8.84
N LEU A 135 4.43 0.08 8.66
CA LEU A 135 4.37 -0.96 9.69
C LEU A 135 5.35 -2.08 9.35
N ARG A 136 6.19 -2.48 10.31
CA ARG A 136 6.99 -3.70 10.18
C ARG A 136 6.26 -4.89 10.74
N ILE A 137 6.30 -6.00 10.01
CA ILE A 137 5.64 -7.26 10.35
C ILE A 137 6.61 -8.43 10.26
N ASP A 138 6.18 -9.58 10.77
CA ASP A 138 6.87 -10.84 10.49
C ASP A 138 6.84 -11.18 9.00
N ASN A 139 7.83 -11.94 8.54
CA ASN A 139 8.05 -12.22 7.12
C ASN A 139 6.82 -12.85 6.44
N LEU A 140 6.40 -12.26 5.34
CA LEU A 140 5.41 -12.80 4.41
C LEU A 140 6.08 -13.73 3.42
N LYS A 141 5.38 -14.82 3.06
CA LYS A 141 5.75 -15.67 1.94
C LYS A 141 4.86 -15.28 0.78
N PHE A 142 5.45 -14.75 -0.28
CA PHE A 142 4.68 -14.32 -1.44
C PHE A 142 4.13 -15.51 -2.22
N ASN A 143 2.95 -15.31 -2.76
CA ASN A 143 2.23 -16.22 -3.63
C ASN A 143 1.22 -15.40 -4.46
N VAL A 144 0.42 -16.08 -5.28
CA VAL A 144 -0.58 -15.43 -6.13
C VAL A 144 -1.56 -14.52 -5.38
N ASN A 145 -1.90 -14.82 -4.13
CA ASN A 145 -2.87 -14.08 -3.30
C ASN A 145 -2.24 -13.09 -2.30
N VAL A 146 -0.91 -13.11 -2.18
CA VAL A 146 -0.12 -12.29 -1.26
C VAL A 146 1.15 -11.83 -1.98
N ASN A 147 1.16 -10.59 -2.46
CA ASN A 147 2.27 -10.03 -3.23
C ASN A 147 2.30 -8.50 -3.02
N PRO A 148 3.45 -7.82 -3.10
CA PRO A 148 3.52 -6.39 -2.84
C PRO A 148 3.00 -5.57 -4.02
N VAL A 149 2.63 -4.33 -3.74
CA VAL A 149 2.45 -3.26 -4.74
C VAL A 149 3.64 -2.31 -4.65
N GLN A 150 4.11 -1.83 -5.81
CA GLN A 150 5.18 -0.85 -5.86
C GLN A 150 4.67 0.53 -5.44
N PRO A 151 5.32 1.24 -4.51
CA PRO A 151 5.04 2.65 -4.25
C PRO A 151 5.33 3.50 -5.50
N ALA A 152 4.38 4.33 -5.92
CA ALA A 152 4.54 5.20 -7.07
C ALA A 152 5.60 6.29 -6.80
N ARG A 153 6.27 6.75 -7.86
CA ARG A 153 7.36 7.76 -7.78
C ARG A 153 6.96 9.13 -8.31
N PHE A 154 5.81 9.23 -8.96
CA PHE A 154 5.28 10.47 -9.51
C PHE A 154 3.75 10.40 -9.61
N ILE A 155 3.10 11.55 -9.64
CA ILE A 155 1.66 11.67 -9.87
C ILE A 155 1.38 11.56 -11.38
N PRO A 156 0.57 10.59 -11.85
CA PRO A 156 0.11 10.53 -13.23
C PRO A 156 -0.76 11.76 -13.61
N PRO A 157 -1.02 11.99 -14.90
CA PRO A 157 -1.91 13.07 -15.34
C PRO A 157 -3.31 13.02 -14.71
N GLU A 158 -3.97 14.19 -14.60
CA GLU A 158 -5.38 14.27 -14.19
C GLU A 158 -6.25 13.34 -15.05
N ASN A 159 -7.33 12.81 -14.47
CA ASN A 159 -8.24 11.83 -15.07
C ASN A 159 -7.62 10.45 -15.34
N THR A 160 -6.35 10.20 -14.96
CA THR A 160 -5.83 8.83 -14.90
C THR A 160 -6.76 8.01 -14.01
N SER A 161 -7.26 6.90 -14.56
CA SER A 161 -8.10 5.96 -13.81
C SER A 161 -7.22 5.22 -12.83
N CYS A 162 -7.60 5.21 -11.55
CA CYS A 162 -6.94 4.49 -10.48
C CYS A 162 -7.97 3.64 -9.75
N ILE A 163 -7.50 2.67 -8.96
CA ILE A 163 -8.33 1.73 -8.23
C ILE A 163 -8.17 1.97 -6.74
N VAL A 164 -9.29 2.07 -6.04
CA VAL A 164 -9.34 1.96 -4.58
C VAL A 164 -9.97 0.62 -4.24
N SER A 165 -9.42 -0.08 -3.24
CA SER A 165 -9.96 -1.35 -2.76
C SER A 165 -9.95 -1.46 -1.24
N GLY A 166 -10.93 -2.17 -0.70
CA GLY A 166 -11.06 -2.43 0.72
C GLY A 166 -12.40 -3.05 1.14
N TRP A 167 -12.62 -3.08 2.44
CA TRP A 167 -13.81 -3.65 3.09
C TRP A 167 -14.63 -2.56 3.80
N GLY A 168 -14.42 -1.30 3.42
CA GLY A 168 -15.16 -0.17 3.93
C GLY A 168 -16.66 -0.27 3.67
N THR A 169 -17.37 0.70 4.21
CA THR A 169 -18.81 0.86 4.07
C THR A 169 -19.15 1.10 2.60
N ILE A 170 -20.29 0.57 2.17
CA ILE A 170 -20.71 0.68 0.75
C ILE A 170 -21.44 2.00 0.45
N PHE A 171 -21.76 2.78 1.48
CA PHE A 171 -22.32 4.12 1.44
C PHE A 171 -22.03 4.82 2.76
N SER A 172 -22.13 6.16 2.78
CA SER A 172 -21.82 6.95 3.97
C SER A 172 -22.69 6.56 5.17
N GLY A 173 -22.06 6.15 6.27
CA GLY A 173 -22.75 5.71 7.49
C GLY A 173 -23.38 4.31 7.41
N GLY A 174 -23.13 3.56 6.33
CA GLY A 174 -23.58 2.18 6.17
C GLY A 174 -22.73 1.15 6.93
N PRO A 175 -23.09 -0.15 6.89
CA PRO A 175 -22.27 -1.20 7.45
C PRO A 175 -21.03 -1.48 6.57
N PRO A 176 -19.90 -1.92 7.15
CA PRO A 176 -18.72 -2.33 6.40
C PRO A 176 -19.02 -3.57 5.54
N SER A 177 -18.31 -3.72 4.42
CA SER A 177 -18.49 -4.87 3.55
C SER A 177 -17.79 -6.13 4.09
N VAL A 178 -18.46 -7.28 4.00
CA VAL A 178 -17.83 -8.57 4.30
C VAL A 178 -16.88 -8.97 3.18
N ALA A 179 -17.26 -8.72 1.92
CA ALA A 179 -16.46 -9.06 0.75
C ALA A 179 -15.51 -7.91 0.40
N LEU A 180 -14.33 -8.22 -0.14
CA LEU A 180 -13.40 -7.24 -0.65
C LEU A 180 -14.00 -6.58 -1.88
N ARG A 181 -13.99 -5.25 -1.92
CA ARG A 181 -14.55 -4.48 -3.02
C ARG A 181 -13.53 -3.53 -3.59
N TYR A 182 -13.79 -3.08 -4.81
CA TYR A 182 -12.96 -2.10 -5.50
C TYR A 182 -13.78 -1.17 -6.39
N VAL A 183 -13.25 0.01 -6.67
CA VAL A 183 -13.87 0.98 -7.57
C VAL A 183 -12.81 1.75 -8.35
N PHE A 184 -13.13 2.10 -9.59
CA PHE A 184 -12.32 3.03 -10.38
C PHE A 184 -12.67 4.47 -10.08
N VAL A 185 -11.64 5.22 -9.72
CA VAL A 185 -11.71 6.65 -9.43
C VAL A 185 -10.71 7.39 -10.32
N PRO A 186 -11.12 8.49 -10.98
CA PRO A 186 -10.18 9.32 -11.71
C PRO A 186 -9.35 10.17 -10.74
N LEU A 187 -8.08 10.41 -11.07
CA LEU A 187 -7.29 11.44 -10.39
C LEU A 187 -7.88 12.82 -10.64
N VAL A 188 -7.89 13.64 -9.59
CA VAL A 188 -8.36 15.02 -9.62
C VAL A 188 -7.17 15.94 -9.41
N SER A 189 -7.08 17.01 -10.20
CA SER A 189 -5.99 17.98 -10.03
C SER A 189 -6.03 18.65 -8.65
N GLN A 190 -4.84 18.96 -8.13
CA GLN A 190 -4.67 19.64 -6.85
C GLN A 190 -5.53 20.91 -6.76
N HIS A 191 -5.56 21.70 -7.83
CA HIS A 191 -6.33 22.94 -7.89
C HIS A 191 -7.84 22.71 -7.68
N ARG A 192 -8.42 21.76 -8.43
CA ARG A 192 -9.85 21.43 -8.31
C ARG A 192 -10.19 20.86 -6.94
N CYS A 193 -9.33 19.97 -6.42
CA CYS A 193 -9.52 19.43 -5.08
C CYS A 193 -9.46 20.54 -4.02
N ASN A 194 -8.52 21.48 -4.14
CA ASN A 194 -8.39 22.57 -3.19
C ASN A 194 -9.58 23.54 -3.21
N ILE A 195 -10.18 23.77 -4.39
CA ILE A 195 -11.43 24.52 -4.51
C ILE A 195 -12.57 23.80 -3.77
N ALA A 196 -12.74 22.50 -4.02
CA ALA A 196 -13.77 21.69 -3.36
C ALA A 196 -13.66 21.77 -1.84
N TYR A 197 -12.44 21.75 -1.31
CA TYR A 197 -12.15 21.76 0.12
C TYR A 197 -11.80 23.14 0.70
N SER A 198 -12.19 24.24 0.04
CA SER A 198 -12.00 25.61 0.57
C SER A 198 -10.56 25.89 1.04
N ASN A 199 -9.57 25.49 0.24
CA ASN A 199 -8.13 25.63 0.49
C ASN A 199 -7.53 24.79 1.63
N GLN A 200 -8.19 23.70 2.04
CA GLN A 200 -7.68 22.81 3.10
C GLN A 200 -6.71 21.73 2.61
N ILE A 201 -6.53 21.55 1.29
CA ILE A 201 -5.64 20.53 0.74
C ILE A 201 -4.18 20.99 0.86
N ARG A 202 -3.36 20.15 1.50
CA ARG A 202 -1.96 20.45 1.80
C ARG A 202 -1.01 19.76 0.82
N LEU A 203 0.26 20.16 0.85
CA LEU A 203 1.32 19.42 0.17
C LEU A 203 1.42 18.00 0.74
N GLY A 204 1.74 17.03 -0.13
CA GLY A 204 1.74 15.62 0.23
C GLY A 204 0.33 15.01 0.34
N MET A 205 -0.70 15.70 -0.17
CA MET A 205 -2.04 15.14 -0.39
C MET A 205 -2.31 15.07 -1.89
N VAL A 206 -3.01 14.02 -2.32
CA VAL A 206 -3.52 13.83 -3.69
C VAL A 206 -5.00 13.47 -3.62
N CYS A 207 -5.76 13.81 -4.65
CA CYS A 207 -7.20 13.58 -4.66
C CYS A 207 -7.63 12.68 -5.82
N ALA A 208 -8.62 11.85 -5.56
CA ALA A 208 -9.22 10.98 -6.56
C ALA A 208 -10.71 10.78 -6.27
N GLY A 209 -11.51 10.61 -7.33
CA GLY A 209 -12.95 10.40 -7.20
C GLY A 209 -13.76 11.58 -7.73
N TYR A 210 -14.91 11.28 -8.32
CA TYR A 210 -15.94 12.24 -8.73
C TYR A 210 -17.20 11.46 -9.14
N TYR A 211 -18.37 12.12 -9.21
CA TYR A 211 -19.64 11.54 -9.72
C TYR A 211 -20.16 10.28 -8.96
N GLY A 212 -20.18 10.28 -7.63
CA GLY A 212 -20.71 9.11 -6.90
C GLY A 212 -19.70 8.00 -6.63
N ARG A 213 -18.40 8.23 -6.89
CA ARG A 213 -17.34 7.23 -6.76
C ARG A 213 -16.24 7.71 -5.85
N ASP A 214 -16.07 7.04 -4.73
CA ASP A 214 -15.01 7.35 -3.76
C ASP A 214 -14.68 6.13 -2.89
N ALA A 215 -13.55 6.20 -2.18
CA ALA A 215 -13.31 5.41 -0.97
C ALA A 215 -14.38 5.74 0.08
N CYS A 216 -14.67 4.82 0.99
CA CYS A 216 -15.64 5.08 2.05
C CYS A 216 -15.14 4.66 3.43
N GLN A 217 -15.95 4.84 4.48
CA GLN A 217 -15.52 4.63 5.85
C GLN A 217 -15.03 3.19 6.04
N GLY A 218 -13.86 2.98 6.66
CA GLY A 218 -13.27 1.65 6.83
C GLY A 218 -12.34 1.19 5.69
N ASP A 219 -12.23 1.96 4.59
CA ASP A 219 -11.11 1.84 3.64
C ASP A 219 -9.88 2.65 4.07
N SER A 220 -9.98 3.44 5.14
CA SER A 220 -8.90 4.23 5.74
C SER A 220 -7.58 3.45 5.83
N GLY A 221 -6.49 4.07 5.37
CA GLY A 221 -5.17 3.43 5.31
C GLY A 221 -4.99 2.43 4.15
N GLY A 222 -6.06 2.13 3.40
CA GLY A 222 -6.03 1.29 2.20
C GLY A 222 -5.34 1.98 1.00
N PRO A 223 -5.01 1.24 -0.05
CA PRO A 223 -4.27 1.75 -1.19
C PRO A 223 -5.16 2.41 -2.26
N LEU A 224 -4.65 3.48 -2.86
CA LEU A 224 -5.05 3.97 -4.19
C LEU A 224 -3.97 3.55 -5.19
N VAL A 225 -4.30 2.64 -6.11
CA VAL A 225 -3.37 2.07 -7.09
C VAL A 225 -3.67 2.59 -8.48
N CYS A 226 -2.68 3.22 -9.09
CA CYS A 226 -2.71 3.72 -10.46
C CYS A 226 -1.83 2.83 -11.36
N PRO A 227 -1.81 3.04 -12.69
CA PRO A 227 -0.99 2.23 -13.60
C PRO A 227 0.51 2.19 -13.24
N ASN A 228 1.04 3.24 -12.61
CA ASN A 228 2.44 3.34 -12.21
C ASN A 228 2.72 2.86 -10.77
N GLY A 229 1.74 2.25 -10.08
CA GLY A 229 1.87 1.74 -8.72
C GLY A 229 0.91 2.40 -7.73
N GLN A 230 1.15 2.16 -6.44
CA GLN A 230 0.36 2.77 -5.37
C GLN A 230 0.70 4.25 -5.24
N LEU A 231 -0.23 5.11 -5.64
CA LEU A 231 -0.09 6.56 -5.60
C LEU A 231 -0.59 7.17 -4.29
N GLY A 232 -1.57 6.52 -3.65
CA GLY A 232 -2.22 7.08 -2.47
C GLY A 232 -2.41 6.08 -1.35
N VAL A 233 -2.58 6.64 -0.15
CA VAL A 233 -3.11 5.97 1.04
C VAL A 233 -4.39 6.70 1.44
N VAL A 234 -5.53 5.99 1.54
CA VAL A 234 -6.83 6.57 1.91
C VAL A 234 -6.70 7.28 3.26
N SER A 235 -7.01 8.58 3.30
CA SER A 235 -6.78 9.42 4.47
C SER A 235 -8.11 9.98 5.02
N TRP A 236 -8.77 10.86 4.27
CA TRP A 236 -10.03 11.49 4.68
C TRP A 236 -10.86 11.94 3.47
N GLY A 237 -12.09 12.39 3.73
CA GLY A 237 -13.01 12.88 2.71
C GLY A 237 -14.32 13.36 3.33
N THR A 238 -15.13 14.07 2.56
CA THR A 238 -16.43 14.58 3.01
C THR A 238 -17.53 13.83 2.30
N GLY A 239 -18.15 12.87 3.00
CA GLY A 239 -19.22 12.05 2.45
C GLY A 239 -18.70 11.05 1.41
N CYS A 240 -19.05 9.78 1.57
CA CYS A 240 -18.62 8.79 0.59
C CYS A 240 -19.32 8.98 -0.75
N GLY A 241 -18.54 9.25 -1.79
CA GLY A 241 -19.06 9.40 -3.14
C GLY A 241 -19.88 10.67 -3.32
N ASP A 242 -19.70 11.70 -2.49
CA ASP A 242 -20.28 13.01 -2.79
C ASP A 242 -19.66 13.54 -4.10
N PRO A 243 -20.45 13.82 -5.16
CA PRO A 243 -19.91 14.34 -6.40
C PRO A 243 -19.15 15.66 -6.26
N ALA A 244 -19.38 16.43 -5.19
CA ALA A 244 -18.70 17.70 -4.93
C ALA A 244 -17.35 17.53 -4.23
N PHE A 245 -17.11 16.41 -3.54
CA PHE A 245 -15.94 16.20 -2.69
C PHE A 245 -15.18 14.94 -3.10
N PRO A 246 -14.03 15.07 -3.81
CA PRO A 246 -13.19 13.93 -4.11
C PRO A 246 -12.50 13.39 -2.85
N GLY A 247 -12.26 12.10 -2.75
CA GLY A 247 -11.49 11.53 -1.65
C GLY A 247 -10.08 12.10 -1.59
N VAL A 248 -9.55 12.24 -0.37
CA VAL A 248 -8.21 12.76 -0.09
C VAL A 248 -7.31 11.64 0.41
N TYR A 249 -6.14 11.53 -0.21
CA TYR A 249 -5.17 10.47 0.03
C TYR A 249 -3.82 11.10 0.37
N ALA A 250 -3.02 10.44 1.23
CA ALA A 250 -1.61 10.80 1.38
C ALA A 250 -0.86 10.43 0.09
N ASP A 251 -0.12 11.38 -0.50
CA ASP A 251 0.60 11.20 -1.76
C ASP A 251 1.89 10.38 -1.55
N VAL A 252 1.85 9.12 -1.95
CA VAL A 252 2.96 8.18 -1.82
C VAL A 252 4.18 8.63 -2.60
N SER A 253 4.01 9.33 -3.72
CA SER A 253 5.13 9.82 -4.51
C SER A 253 5.89 10.94 -3.81
N PHE A 254 5.16 11.82 -3.12
CA PHE A 254 5.73 12.86 -2.27
C PHE A 254 6.51 12.25 -1.09
N TYR A 255 5.96 11.22 -0.44
CA TYR A 255 6.61 10.54 0.69
C TYR A 255 7.60 9.44 0.28
N PHE A 256 7.83 9.20 -1.01
CA PHE A 256 8.68 8.09 -1.47
C PHE A 256 10.07 8.06 -0.81
N PRO A 257 10.82 9.19 -0.70
CA PRO A 257 12.10 9.19 0.00
C PRO A 257 11.99 8.85 1.49
N TRP A 258 10.90 9.28 2.15
CA TRP A 258 10.64 8.94 3.54
C TRP A 258 10.36 7.44 3.70
N ILE A 259 9.51 6.87 2.83
CA ILE A 259 9.21 5.44 2.82
C ILE A 259 10.51 4.63 2.68
N GLN A 260 11.37 4.97 1.73
CA GLN A 260 12.65 4.27 1.53
C GLN A 260 13.54 4.27 2.78
N ARG A 261 13.66 5.41 3.47
CA ARG A 261 14.41 5.48 4.74
C ARG A 261 13.87 4.52 5.79
N GLN A 262 12.54 4.42 5.94
CA GLN A 262 11.94 3.48 6.89
C GLN A 262 12.19 2.02 6.49
N LEU A 263 12.24 1.73 5.18
CA LEU A 263 12.59 0.39 4.70
C LEU A 263 14.04 0.02 5.06
N GLU A 264 14.98 0.94 4.90
CA GLU A 264 16.42 0.74 5.19
C GLU A 264 16.76 0.63 6.67
N ARG A 265 16.09 1.40 7.54
CA ARG A 265 16.29 1.34 9.01
C ARG A 265 16.14 -0.07 9.57
N SER A 266 15.28 -0.88 8.95
CA SER A 266 15.03 -2.26 9.36
C SER A 266 16.13 -3.25 8.97
N SER A 267 16.87 -2.98 7.90
CA SER A 267 18.00 -3.80 7.45
C SER A 267 19.22 -3.59 8.34
N SER A 268 19.41 -2.35 8.80
CA SER A 268 20.59 -1.92 9.56
C SER A 268 20.63 -2.42 11.01
N SER A 269 19.47 -2.63 11.67
CA SER A 269 19.45 -3.20 13.04
C SER A 269 20.03 -4.62 13.11
N LYS A 270 19.97 -5.40 12.03
CA LYS A 270 20.62 -6.73 11.97
C LYS A 270 22.12 -6.62 11.71
N THR A 271 22.54 -5.74 10.81
CA THR A 271 23.96 -5.52 10.49
C THR A 271 24.74 -4.96 11.69
N MET A 272 24.14 -4.04 12.46
CA MET A 272 24.79 -3.45 13.63
C MET A 272 24.99 -4.45 14.77
N LEU A 273 24.04 -5.37 14.98
CA LEU A 273 24.18 -6.47 15.95
C LEU A 273 25.28 -7.46 15.51
N ILE A 274 25.31 -7.85 14.24
CA ILE A 274 26.33 -8.77 13.70
C ILE A 274 27.73 -8.15 13.87
N ASN A 275 27.92 -6.88 13.49
CA ASN A 275 29.20 -6.20 13.65
C ASN A 275 29.65 -6.13 15.12
N LYS A 276 28.73 -5.94 16.06
CA LYS A 276 29.06 -5.92 17.49
C LYS A 276 29.58 -7.29 17.97
N TYR A 277 28.95 -8.39 17.56
CA TYR A 277 29.41 -9.74 17.92
C TYR A 277 30.74 -10.10 17.25
N THR A 278 30.97 -9.70 16.01
CA THR A 278 32.25 -9.93 15.30
C THR A 278 33.41 -9.14 15.94
N ILE A 279 33.17 -7.90 16.38
CA ILE A 279 34.18 -7.10 17.08
C ILE A 279 34.52 -7.73 18.44
N ILE A 280 33.51 -8.13 19.21
CA ILE A 280 33.71 -8.78 20.52
C ILE A 280 34.45 -10.10 20.37
N SER A 281 34.08 -10.95 19.39
CA SER A 281 34.78 -12.23 19.17
C SER A 281 36.23 -12.04 18.76
N SER A 282 36.53 -11.00 17.98
CA SER A 282 37.89 -10.68 17.55
C SER A 282 38.77 -10.18 18.70
N ILE A 283 38.20 -9.38 19.61
CA ILE A 283 38.87 -8.90 20.83
C ILE A 283 39.14 -10.08 21.79
N ILE A 284 38.16 -10.97 21.98
CA ILE A 284 38.34 -12.17 22.83
C ILE A 284 39.43 -13.07 22.25
N LEU A 285 39.44 -13.30 20.93
CA LEU A 285 40.46 -14.11 20.28
C LEU A 285 41.85 -13.50 20.43
N TYR A 286 41.97 -12.17 20.26
CA TYR A 286 43.23 -11.45 20.48
C TYR A 286 43.75 -11.63 21.91
N ILE A 287 42.87 -11.44 22.92
CA ILE A 287 43.22 -11.65 24.33
C ILE A 287 43.68 -13.09 24.61
N LEU A 288 42.96 -14.10 24.10
CA LEU A 288 43.31 -15.50 24.28
C LEU A 288 44.66 -15.86 23.63
N VAL A 289 44.97 -15.27 22.46
CA VAL A 289 46.26 -15.46 21.79
C VAL A 289 47.38 -14.79 22.60
N THR A 290 47.18 -13.59 23.13
CA THR A 290 48.20 -12.89 23.93
C THR A 290 48.49 -13.59 25.27
N ILE A 291 47.49 -14.17 25.93
CA ILE A 291 47.67 -14.93 27.18
C ILE A 291 48.46 -16.22 26.94
N LYS A 292 48.31 -16.86 25.76
CA LYS A 292 48.98 -18.12 25.44
C LYS A 292 50.44 -17.95 25.00
N LEU A 293 50.86 -16.71 24.74
CA LEU A 293 52.22 -16.34 24.32
C LEU A 293 53.04 -15.68 25.45
N SER A 294 52.49 -15.62 26.67
CA SER A 294 53.15 -15.18 27.90
C SER A 294 53.47 -16.38 28.78
#